data_AF-A0A9P1BVB3-F1
#
_entry.id   AF-A0A9P1BVB3-F1
#
_cell.length_a   1.000
_cell.length_b   1.000
_cell.length_c   1.000
_cell.angle_alpha   90.00
_cell.angle_beta   90.00
_cell.angle_gamma   90.00
#
_symmetry.space_group_name_H-M   'P 1'
#
loop_
_entity.id
_entity.type
_entity.pdbx_description
1 polymer ?
#
loop_
_entity_poly.entity_id
_entity_poly.type
_entity_poly.pdbx_seq_one_letter_code
_entity_poly.pdbx_strand_id
1 'polypeptide(L)'
;MPYGMPWPAGVPDTSKYQYKVESQFLVESDWHRIDDTDDPRPEAVLIWLANNEVYLCGRKDILYGDSDIYYVKKHSIYMADGHWAACIEAYGVWECEDVVIHFQLVDDGQAQ
;
A
#
# COMPACT_ATOMS: atom_id res chain seq x y z
N MET A 1 -4.38 -7.68 15.00
CA MET A 1 -3.55 -8.33 13.98
C MET A 1 -4.39 -9.38 13.26
N PRO A 2 -5.22 -9.04 12.27
CA PRO A 2 -5.84 -10.08 11.46
C PRO A 2 -4.73 -10.76 10.63
N TYR A 3 -4.87 -12.07 10.45
CA TYR A 3 -3.85 -12.98 9.94
C TYR A 3 -3.30 -12.57 8.56
N GLY A 4 -1.96 -12.57 8.43
CA GLY A 4 -1.29 -12.53 7.12
C GLY A 4 -0.02 -11.67 7.08
N MET A 5 1.10 -12.24 7.52
CA MET A 5 2.46 -11.66 7.51
C MET A 5 2.74 -10.52 8.53
N PRO A 6 3.76 -10.66 9.38
CA PRO A 6 4.15 -9.60 10.33
C PRO A 6 4.73 -8.39 9.60
N TRP A 7 4.67 -7.22 10.23
CA TRP A 7 5.44 -6.06 9.78
C TRP A 7 6.94 -6.39 9.80
N PRO A 8 7.67 -6.28 8.67
CA PRO A 8 9.08 -6.66 8.64
C PRO A 8 9.94 -5.75 9.51
N ALA A 9 10.90 -6.34 10.23
CA ALA A 9 11.83 -5.57 11.05
C ALA A 9 12.70 -4.64 10.19
N GLY A 10 12.90 -3.40 10.63
CA GLY A 10 13.72 -2.41 9.93
C GLY A 10 12.99 -1.60 8.85
N VAL A 11 11.70 -1.86 8.63
CA VAL A 11 10.84 -1.03 7.77
C VAL A 11 10.15 0.04 8.64
N PRO A 12 10.12 1.34 8.24
CA PRO A 12 9.44 2.41 8.97
C PRO A 12 8.01 2.05 9.36
N ASP A 13 7.47 2.57 10.46
CA ASP A 13 6.08 2.28 10.86
C ASP A 13 5.07 2.72 9.78
N THR A 14 3.91 2.05 9.74
CA THR A 14 2.84 2.31 8.76
C THR A 14 2.34 3.77 8.78
N SER A 15 2.41 4.45 9.94
CA SER A 15 2.08 5.89 10.10
C SER A 15 2.99 6.85 9.33
N LYS A 16 4.18 6.39 8.94
CA LYS A 16 5.14 7.18 8.15
C LYS A 16 4.81 7.20 6.66
N TYR A 17 3.71 6.58 6.25
CA TYR A 17 3.33 6.47 4.85
C TYR A 17 2.03 7.21 4.59
N GLN A 18 1.92 7.70 3.36
CA GLN A 18 0.67 8.17 2.81
C GLN A 18 0.37 7.40 1.53
N TYR A 19 -0.91 7.36 1.19
CA TYR A 19 -1.42 6.67 0.01
C TYR A 19 -2.39 7.55 -0.77
N LYS A 20 -2.54 7.25 -2.06
CA LYS A 20 -3.64 7.75 -2.89
C LYS A 20 -4.13 6.62 -3.79
N VAL A 21 -5.41 6.66 -4.15
CA VAL A 21 -6.04 5.66 -5.01
C VAL A 21 -6.64 6.34 -6.23
N GLU A 22 -6.29 5.86 -7.40
CA GLU A 22 -6.84 6.31 -8.67
C GLU A 22 -7.72 5.19 -9.24
N SER A 23 -8.92 5.53 -9.70
CA SER A 23 -9.79 4.62 -10.43
C SER A 23 -10.55 5.36 -11.52
N GLN A 24 -11.06 4.65 -12.51
CA GLN A 24 -11.84 5.29 -13.59
C GLN A 24 -13.13 5.98 -13.09
N PHE A 25 -13.58 5.66 -11.88
CA PHE A 25 -14.75 6.24 -11.25
C PHE A 25 -14.40 7.27 -10.16
N LEU A 26 -13.12 7.38 -9.81
CA LEU A 26 -12.59 8.25 -8.77
C LEU A 26 -11.64 9.26 -9.42
N VAL A 27 -12.19 10.45 -9.71
CA VAL A 27 -11.58 11.46 -10.60
C VAL A 27 -10.21 11.94 -10.12
N GLU A 28 -9.96 11.92 -8.81
CA GLU A 28 -8.64 12.05 -8.17
C GLU A 28 -8.85 11.81 -6.67
N SER A 29 -8.03 10.96 -6.03
CA SER A 29 -7.95 10.99 -4.56
C SER A 29 -6.77 11.85 -4.15
N ASP A 30 -7.00 12.71 -3.16
CA ASP A 30 -5.92 13.37 -2.43
C ASP A 30 -5.03 12.31 -1.75
N TRP A 31 -3.83 12.74 -1.34
CA TRP A 31 -2.97 11.92 -0.49
C TRP A 31 -3.54 11.87 0.92
N HIS A 32 -3.64 10.66 1.47
CA HIS A 32 -4.12 10.39 2.82
C HIS A 32 -3.04 9.67 3.62
N ARG A 33 -2.84 10.08 4.88
CA ARG A 33 -2.00 9.31 5.82
C ARG A 33 -2.68 7.99 6.15
N ILE A 34 -1.89 6.93 6.29
CA ILE A 34 -2.45 5.59 6.60
C ILE A 34 -3.08 5.56 8.01
N ASP A 35 -2.56 6.33 8.96
CA ASP A 35 -3.08 6.39 10.33
C ASP A 35 -4.28 7.34 10.51
N ASP A 36 -4.64 8.10 9.46
CA ASP A 36 -5.81 8.99 9.45
C ASP A 36 -7.07 8.33 8.84
N THR A 37 -7.03 7.03 8.53
CA THR A 37 -8.15 6.30 7.92
C THR A 37 -8.55 5.07 8.72
N ASP A 38 -9.86 4.79 8.78
CA ASP A 38 -10.40 3.54 9.31
C ASP A 38 -10.40 2.41 8.26
N ASP A 39 -10.01 2.71 7.02
CA ASP A 39 -9.92 1.73 5.95
C ASP A 39 -8.71 0.81 6.16
N PRO A 40 -8.90 -0.51 6.31
CA PRO A 40 -7.79 -1.43 6.56
C PRO A 40 -6.95 -1.75 5.30
N ARG A 41 -7.44 -1.39 4.11
CA ARG A 41 -6.82 -1.79 2.84
C ARG A 41 -5.43 -1.18 2.61
N PRO A 42 -5.18 0.12 2.88
CA PRO A 42 -3.86 0.72 2.69
C PRO A 42 -2.78 0.03 3.54
N GLU A 43 -3.10 -0.29 4.80
CA GLU A 43 -2.20 -1.02 5.68
C GLU A 43 -1.90 -2.43 5.14
N ALA A 44 -2.92 -3.17 4.71
CA ALA A 44 -2.76 -4.51 4.13
C ALA A 44 -1.88 -4.50 2.85
N VAL A 45 -2.05 -3.51 1.98
CA VAL A 45 -1.22 -3.36 0.77
C VAL A 45 0.22 -3.03 1.15
N LEU A 46 0.43 -2.15 2.13
CA LEU A 46 1.76 -1.78 2.57
C LEU A 46 2.50 -2.96 3.25
N ILE A 47 1.81 -3.76 4.07
CA ILE A 47 2.34 -5.01 4.63
C ILE A 47 2.72 -5.97 3.50
N TRP A 48 1.87 -6.12 2.49
CA TRP A 48 2.14 -6.97 1.34
C TRP A 48 3.37 -6.50 0.54
N LEU A 49 3.52 -5.19 0.31
CA LEU A 49 4.70 -4.62 -0.34
C LEU A 49 5.97 -4.88 0.46
N ALA A 50 5.96 -4.56 1.76
CA ALA A 50 7.12 -4.74 2.63
C ALA A 50 7.55 -6.22 2.69
N ASN A 51 6.58 -7.15 2.72
CA ASN A 51 6.89 -8.58 2.72
C ASN A 51 7.30 -9.12 1.34
N ASN A 52 6.77 -8.59 0.23
CA ASN A 52 7.24 -9.00 -1.10
C ASN A 52 8.68 -8.55 -1.36
N GLU A 53 9.06 -7.34 -0.94
CA GLU A 53 10.43 -6.85 -1.06
C GLU A 53 11.41 -7.64 -0.19
N VAL A 54 11.02 -7.93 1.07
CA VAL A 54 11.91 -8.60 2.03
C VAL A 54 11.98 -10.11 1.79
N TYR A 55 10.87 -10.75 1.46
CA TYR A 55 10.76 -12.22 1.43
C TYR A 55 10.49 -12.81 0.06
N LEU A 56 10.31 -12.01 -1.00
CA LEU A 56 9.99 -12.48 -2.36
C LEU A 56 8.85 -13.50 -2.38
N CYS A 57 7.82 -13.27 -1.57
CA CYS A 57 6.83 -14.29 -1.19
C CYS A 57 5.94 -14.79 -2.35
N GLY A 58 6.06 -14.20 -3.55
CA GLY A 58 5.49 -14.71 -4.81
C GLY A 58 3.96 -14.71 -4.88
N ARG A 59 3.28 -14.24 -3.83
CA ARG A 59 1.83 -14.16 -3.75
C ARG A 59 1.34 -12.88 -4.42
N LYS A 60 0.52 -13.02 -5.45
CA LYS A 60 -0.03 -11.88 -6.21
C LYS A 60 -1.23 -11.21 -5.54
N ASP A 61 -1.89 -11.89 -4.62
CA ASP A 61 -3.14 -11.39 -4.05
C ASP A 61 -2.90 -10.76 -2.68
N ILE A 62 -3.60 -9.66 -2.43
CA ILE A 62 -3.58 -8.94 -1.15
C ILE A 62 -4.85 -9.33 -0.39
N LEU A 63 -4.66 -9.79 0.84
CA LEU A 63 -5.71 -10.29 1.72
C LEU A 63 -5.94 -9.34 2.89
N TYR A 64 -7.18 -9.29 3.37
CA TYR A 64 -7.52 -8.79 4.68
C TYR A 64 -8.31 -9.85 5.45
N GLY A 65 -7.69 -10.44 6.47
CA GLY A 65 -8.17 -11.68 7.07
C GLY A 65 -8.15 -12.81 6.03
N ASP A 66 -9.30 -13.47 5.82
CA ASP A 66 -9.46 -14.53 4.82
C ASP A 66 -10.08 -14.05 3.50
N SER A 67 -10.25 -12.73 3.32
CA SER A 67 -10.89 -12.14 2.16
C SER A 67 -9.89 -11.49 1.22
N ASP A 68 -9.98 -11.78 -0.08
CA ASP A 68 -9.27 -11.03 -1.12
C ASP A 68 -9.78 -9.60 -1.19
N ILE A 69 -8.84 -8.64 -1.14
CA ILE A 69 -9.13 -7.21 -1.32
C ILE A 69 -8.61 -6.70 -2.65
N TYR A 70 -7.47 -7.21 -3.12
CA TYR A 70 -6.89 -6.84 -4.40
C TYR A 70 -6.24 -8.03 -5.11
N TYR A 71 -6.47 -8.12 -6.42
CA TYR A 71 -5.66 -8.95 -7.32
C TYR A 71 -4.58 -8.08 -7.98
N VAL A 72 -3.31 -8.24 -7.59
CA VAL A 72 -2.22 -7.43 -8.13
C VAL A 72 -1.88 -7.85 -9.55
N LYS A 73 -1.96 -6.91 -10.47
CA LYS A 73 -1.52 -7.09 -11.86
C LYS A 73 -0.02 -6.79 -11.97
N LYS A 74 0.39 -5.68 -11.39
CA LYS A 74 1.76 -5.17 -11.44
C LYS A 74 2.03 -4.27 -10.24
N HIS A 75 3.29 -4.20 -9.81
CA HIS A 75 3.76 -3.18 -8.89
C HIS A 75 5.14 -2.69 -9.33
N SER A 76 5.49 -1.48 -8.93
CA SER A 76 6.84 -0.93 -9.07
C SER A 76 7.20 -0.08 -7.87
N ILE A 77 8.43 -0.24 -7.40
CA ILE A 77 9.02 0.56 -6.34
C ILE A 77 10.10 1.45 -6.95
N TYR A 78 10.12 2.70 -6.53
CA TYR A 78 11.00 3.73 -7.08
C TYR A 78 11.32 4.79 -6.02
N MET A 79 12.31 5.63 -6.32
CA MET A 79 12.61 6.81 -5.51
C MET A 79 11.98 8.03 -6.18
N ALA A 80 11.12 8.75 -5.47
CA ALA A 80 10.52 10.01 -5.90
C ALA A 80 10.94 11.13 -4.93
N ASP A 81 11.57 12.17 -5.45
CA ASP A 81 12.06 13.32 -4.65
C ASP A 81 12.93 12.93 -3.43
N GLY A 82 13.69 11.83 -3.55
CA GLY A 82 14.53 11.32 -2.46
C GLY A 82 13.79 10.44 -1.44
N HIS A 83 12.50 10.23 -1.62
CA HIS A 83 11.67 9.38 -0.78
C HIS A 83 11.36 8.05 -1.46
N TRP A 84 11.21 7.01 -0.64
CA TRP A 84 10.71 5.72 -1.10
C TRP A 84 9.26 5.88 -1.57
N ALA A 85 8.94 5.33 -2.74
CA ALA A 85 7.60 5.33 -3.29
C ALA A 85 7.28 3.99 -3.97
N ALA A 86 6.00 3.67 -4.04
CA ALA A 86 5.50 2.50 -4.72
C ALA A 86 4.21 2.81 -5.48
N CYS A 87 3.99 2.07 -6.56
CA CYS A 87 2.76 2.08 -7.35
C CYS A 87 2.31 0.64 -7.54
N ILE A 88 1.03 0.36 -7.29
CA ILE A 88 0.40 -0.95 -7.49
C ILE A 88 -0.78 -0.79 -8.45
N GLU A 89 -0.74 -1.52 -9.56
CA GLU A 89 -1.88 -1.71 -10.45
C GLU A 89 -2.61 -2.98 -10.03
N ALA A 90 -3.88 -2.88 -9.64
CA ALA A 90 -4.67 -4.00 -9.13
C ALA A 90 -6.13 -3.95 -9.56
N TYR A 91 -6.81 -5.09 -9.44
CA TYR A 91 -8.28 -5.15 -9.47
C TYR A 91 -8.79 -5.15 -8.02
N GLY A 92 -9.55 -4.13 -7.64
CA GLY A 92 -10.26 -4.02 -6.35
C GLY A 92 -11.44 -4.97 -6.31
N VAL A 93 -11.34 -6.00 -5.46
CA VAL A 93 -12.36 -7.07 -5.39
C VAL A 93 -13.68 -6.54 -4.84
N TRP A 94 -13.61 -5.60 -3.89
CA TRP A 94 -14.80 -5.05 -3.24
C TRP A 94 -15.52 -4.04 -4.14
N GLU A 95 -14.76 -3.19 -4.83
CA GLU A 95 -15.27 -2.19 -5.77
C GLU A 95 -15.63 -2.81 -7.13
N CYS A 96 -15.11 -4.01 -7.42
CA CYS A 96 -15.21 -4.66 -8.72
C CYS A 96 -14.61 -3.84 -9.87
N GLU A 97 -13.51 -3.12 -9.63
CA GLU A 97 -12.91 -2.19 -10.58
C GLU A 97 -11.38 -2.23 -10.61
N ASP A 98 -10.81 -1.69 -11.69
CA ASP A 98 -9.37 -1.48 -11.78
C ASP A 98 -8.95 -0.21 -11.04
N VAL A 99 -7.94 -0.35 -10.19
CA VAL A 99 -7.40 0.72 -9.35
C VAL A 99 -5.88 0.80 -9.48
N VAL A 100 -5.35 2.00 -9.27
CA VAL A 100 -3.93 2.24 -9.07
C VAL A 100 -3.73 2.82 -7.67
N ILE A 101 -2.94 2.14 -6.86
CA ILE A 101 -2.66 2.53 -5.48
C ILE A 101 -1.24 3.02 -5.42
N HIS A 102 -1.05 4.25 -4.95
CA HIS A 102 0.27 4.83 -4.75
C HIS A 102 0.57 4.89 -3.27
N PHE A 103 1.82 4.62 -2.92
CA PHE A 103 2.37 4.85 -1.59
C PHE A 103 3.62 5.71 -1.69
N GLN A 104 3.83 6.54 -0.69
CA GLN A 104 5.13 7.17 -0.48
C GLN A 104 5.43 7.32 1.00
N LEU A 105 6.71 7.16 1.34
CA LEU A 105 7.21 7.47 2.66
C LEU A 105 7.18 8.99 2.83
N VAL A 106 6.51 9.46 3.86
CA VAL A 106 6.52 10.87 4.24
C VAL A 106 7.59 11.02 5.30
N ASP A 107 8.59 11.83 5.02
CA ASP A 107 9.53 12.23 6.05
C ASP A 107 8.75 13.10 7.04
N ASP A 108 8.59 12.63 8.28
CA ASP A 108 8.06 13.46 9.37
C ASP A 108 9.15 14.44 9.76
N GLY A 109 9.45 15.38 8.86
CA GLY A 109 10.45 16.41 8.97
C GLY A 109 11.65 16.07 9.85
N GLN A 110 12.82 15.90 9.24
CA GLN A 110 13.99 16.44 9.91
C GLN A 110 13.70 17.91 10.24
N ALA A 111 13.43 18.19 11.50
CA ALA A 111 13.65 19.51 12.06
C ALA A 111 15.15 19.79 11.93
N GLN A 112 15.54 20.47 10.86
CA GLN A 112 16.77 21.25 10.77
C GLN A 112 16.50 22.55 10.01
#